data_AF-A0A950LHY9-F1
#
_entry.id   AF-A0A950LHY9-F1
#
_cell.length_a   1.000
_cell.length_b   1.000
_cell.length_c   1.000
_cell.angle_alpha   90.00
_cell.angle_beta   90.00
_cell.angle_gamma   90.00
#
_symmetry.space_group_name_H-M   'P 1'
#
loop_
_entity.id
_entity.type
_entity.pdbx_description
1 polymer ?
#
loop_
_entity_poly.entity_id
_entity_poly.type
_entity_poly.pdbx_seq_one_letter_code
_entity_poly.pdbx_strand_id
1 'polypeptide(L)' 'MPTISQLIRKPRQPKTYRDKAPALDACPQKRGVCTRVYT' A
#
# COMPACT_ATOMS: atom_id res chain seq x y z
N MET A 1 20.34 14.38 -12.86
CA MET A 1 20.39 15.20 -11.63
C MET A 1 19.49 16.41 -11.84
N PRO A 2 18.40 16.59 -11.09
CA PRO A 2 17.51 17.73 -11.26
C PRO A 2 18.06 19.01 -10.60
N THR A 3 17.81 20.17 -11.20
CA THR A 3 18.19 21.48 -10.65
C THR A 3 17.21 21.97 -9.59
N ILE A 4 17.62 22.93 -8.75
CA ILE A 4 16.77 23.48 -7.67
C ILE A 4 15.47 24.08 -8.23
N SER A 5 15.54 24.80 -9.35
CA SER A 5 14.35 25.38 -10.00
C SER A 5 13.36 24.32 -10.50
N GLN A 6 13.84 23.14 -10.91
CA GLN A 6 12.98 22.01 -11.28
C GLN A 6 12.25 21.45 -10.05
N LEU A 7 12.94 21.36 -8.91
CA LEU A 7 12.33 20.87 -7.65
C LEU A 7 11.33 21.86 -7.05
N ILE A 8 11.55 23.17 -7.20
CA ILE A 8 10.60 24.20 -6.78
C ILE A 8 9.30 24.11 -7.59
N ARG A 9 9.39 23.91 -8.91
CA ARG A 9 8.21 23.77 -9.78
C ARG A 9 7.54 22.40 -9.67
N LYS A 10 8.34 21.35 -9.42
CA LYS A 10 7.89 19.94 -9.32
C LYS A 10 8.62 19.26 -8.15
N PRO A 11 8.02 19.25 -6.95
CA PRO A 11 8.66 18.62 -5.80
C PRO A 11 8.78 17.10 -6.00
N ARG A 12 9.73 16.48 -5.30
CA ARG A 12 9.84 15.02 -5.31
C ARG A 12 8.64 14.42 -4.60
N GLN A 13 8.07 13.37 -5.19
CA GLN A 13 7.01 12.60 -4.58
C GLN A 13 7.58 11.29 -4.03
N PRO A 14 7.20 10.88 -2.81
CA PRO A 14 7.55 9.56 -2.31
C PRO A 14 6.89 8.48 -3.16
N LYS A 15 7.53 7.32 -3.25
CA LYS A 15 6.93 6.16 -3.93
C LYS A 15 5.79 5.63 -3.05
N THR A 16 4.63 5.41 -3.65
CA THR A 16 3.50 4.73 -3.01
C THR A 16 3.68 3.23 -3.08
N TYR A 17 3.48 2.54 -1.96
CA TYR A 17 3.50 1.08 -1.90
C TYR A 17 2.09 0.54 -1.67
N ARG A 18 1.77 -0.58 -2.31
CA ARG A 18 0.52 -1.30 -2.04
C ARG A 18 0.72 -2.23 -0.86
N ASP A 19 -0.28 -2.32 -0.01
CA ASP A 19 -0.32 -3.35 1.02
C ASP A 19 -0.49 -4.73 0.37
N LYS A 20 0.25 -5.72 0.85
CA LYS A 20 0.14 -7.11 0.42
C LYS A 20 -1.07 -7.81 1.03
N ALA A 21 -1.57 -7.31 2.17
CA ALA A 21 -2.69 -7.91 2.90
C ALA A 21 -3.82 -6.90 3.16
N PRO A 22 -4.45 -6.32 2.10
CA PRO A 22 -5.47 -5.28 2.26
C PRO A 22 -6.69 -5.77 3.04
N ALA A 23 -7.03 -7.06 2.96
CA ALA A 23 -8.16 -7.63 3.67
C ALA A 23 -8.03 -7.51 5.21
N LEU A 24 -6.81 -7.34 5.74
CA LEU A 24 -6.57 -7.21 7.18
C LEU A 24 -6.83 -5.80 7.72
N ASP A 25 -7.01 -4.77 6.90
CA ASP A 25 -7.21 -3.36 7.32
C ASP A 25 -6.28 -2.94 8.48
N ALA A 26 -4.98 -3.22 8.35
CA ALA A 26 -3.95 -2.95 9.37
C ALA A 26 -4.16 -3.62 10.75
N CYS A 27 -5.09 -4.57 10.87
CA CYS A 27 -5.22 -5.44 12.04
C CYS A 27 -4.26 -6.63 11.93
N PRO A 28 -3.71 -7.15 13.05
CA PRO A 28 -2.82 -8.30 13.01
C PRO A 28 -3.53 -9.58 12.51
N GLN A 29 -4.83 -9.73 12.84
CA GLN A 29 -5.64 -10.90 12.50
C GLN A 29 -7.11 -10.48 12.37
N LYS A 30 -7.88 -11.17 11.52
CA LYS A 30 -9.34 -11.02 11.42
C LYS A 30 -10.02 -12.38 11.45
N ARG A 31 -11.17 -12.47 12.14
CA ARG A 31 -12.00 -13.68 12.13
C ARG A 31 -12.73 -13.80 10.79
N GLY A 32 -12.83 -15.02 10.27
CA GLY A 32 -13.58 -15.33 9.04
C GLY A 32 -14.31 -16.67 9.17
N VAL A 33 -15.36 -16.86 8.37
CA VAL A 33 -16.10 -18.12 8.25
C VAL A 33 -15.81 -18.72 6.88
N CYS A 34 -15.53 -20.03 6.84
CA CYS A 34 -15.26 -20.72 5.58
C CYS A 34 -16.54 -20.81 4.74
N THR A 35 -16.51 -20.27 3.51
CA THR A 35 -17.65 -20.33 2.58
C THR A 35 -17.73 -21.66 1.84
N ARG A 36 -16.60 -22.35 1.67
CA ARG A 36 -16.53 -23.70 1.12
C ARG A 36 -15.35 -24.47 1.69
N VAL A 37 -15.56 -25.75 1.97
CA VAL A 37 -14.55 -26.67 2.45
C VAL A 37 -14.47 -27.83 1.46
N TYR A 38 -13.26 -28.11 0.98
CA TYR A 38 -12.96 -29.19 0.06
C TYR A 38 -11.94 -30.12 0.71
N THR A 39 -11.90 -31.38 0.26
CA THR A 39 -10.85 -32.34 0.57
C THR A 39 -9.67 -32.19 -0.36
#